data_AF-A0A9D7BIC4-F1
#
_entry.id   AF-A0A9D7BIC4-F1
#
_cell.length_a   1.000
_cell.length_b   1.000
_cell.length_c   1.000
_cell.angle_alpha   90.00
_cell.angle_beta   90.00
_cell.angle_gamma   90.00
#
_symmetry.space_group_name_H-M   'P 1'
#
loop_
_entity.id
_entity.type
_entity.pdbx_description
1 polymer ?
#
loop_
_entity_poly.entity_id
_entity_poly.type
_entity_poly.pdbx_seq_one_letter_code
_entity_poly.pdbx_strand_id
1 'polypeptide(L)'
;MAKTTFWDIIERTIEKVATPLSAKEIWDNANDLGTIGDYTTTGKTPWATIAAYCYTDINKNGESSMIIQTSERPAQFFLRKLAGKIDIQKVQEQKKAK
;
A
#
# COMPACT_ATOMS: atom_id res chain seq x y z
N MET A 1 -11.25 -15.10 -15.56
CA MET A 1 -10.89 -14.58 -14.23
C MET A 1 -9.79 -13.55 -14.46
N ALA A 2 -9.95 -12.31 -14.00
CA ALA A 2 -8.91 -11.29 -14.17
C ALA A 2 -7.70 -11.68 -13.32
N LYS A 3 -6.51 -11.67 -13.94
CA LYS A 3 -5.26 -12.02 -13.26
C LYS A 3 -4.97 -10.94 -12.21
N THR A 4 -4.92 -11.31 -10.93
CA THR A 4 -4.57 -10.38 -9.84
C THR A 4 -3.24 -9.70 -10.16
N THR A 5 -3.19 -8.37 -10.05
CA THR A 5 -1.96 -7.58 -10.27
C THR A 5 -1.39 -7.07 -8.96
N PHE A 6 -0.16 -6.56 -8.96
CA PHE A 6 0.39 -5.86 -7.80
C PHE A 6 -0.50 -4.68 -7.37
N TRP A 7 -1.12 -3.98 -8.32
CA TRP A 7 -2.04 -2.89 -8.03
C TRP A 7 -3.26 -3.35 -7.26
N ASP A 8 -3.88 -4.45 -7.68
CA ASP A 8 -5.02 -5.04 -6.96
C ASP A 8 -4.63 -5.42 -5.53
N ILE A 9 -3.44 -5.99 -5.34
CA ILE A 9 -2.94 -6.39 -4.02
C ILE A 9 -2.73 -5.17 -3.14
N ILE A 10 -2.05 -4.14 -3.65
CA ILE A 10 -1.79 -2.89 -2.92
C ILE A 10 -3.12 -2.23 -2.53
N GLU A 11 -4.02 -2.03 -3.49
CA GLU A 11 -5.30 -1.37 -3.26
C GLU A 11 -6.14 -2.13 -2.25
N ARG A 12 -6.41 -3.43 -2.47
CA ARG A 12 -7.26 -4.22 -1.57
C ARG A 12 -6.70 -4.32 -0.17
N THR A 13 -5.37 -4.40 -0.03
CA THR A 13 -4.73 -4.51 1.28
C THR A 13 -4.84 -3.20 2.04
N ILE A 14 -4.49 -2.07 1.42
CA ILE A 14 -4.61 -0.76 2.07
C ILE A 14 -6.08 -0.43 2.36
N GLU A 15 -7.00 -0.82 1.49
CA GLU A 15 -8.45 -0.62 1.70
C GLU A 15 -9.00 -1.44 2.86
N LYS A 16 -8.56 -2.69 3.02
CA LYS A 16 -8.94 -3.53 4.17
C LYS A 16 -8.34 -3.03 5.48
N VAL A 17 -7.06 -2.65 5.48
CA VAL A 17 -6.37 -2.21 6.69
C VAL A 17 -6.75 -0.77 7.05
N ALA A 18 -7.11 0.04 6.06
CA ALA A 18 -7.47 1.45 6.19
C ALA A 18 -6.44 2.32 6.94
N THR A 19 -5.17 1.91 6.96
CA THR A 19 -4.07 2.68 7.54
C THR A 19 -2.88 2.78 6.60
N PRO A 20 -1.99 3.77 6.78
CA PRO A 20 -0.76 3.84 6.01
C PRO A 20 0.20 2.70 6.35
N LEU A 21 0.72 2.06 5.31
CA LEU A 21 1.56 0.87 5.41
C LEU A 21 2.84 1.06 4.59
N SER A 22 3.96 0.57 5.11
CA SER A 22 5.17 0.40 4.33
C SER A 22 4.99 -0.70 3.28
N ALA A 23 5.83 -0.70 2.24
CA ALA A 23 5.75 -1.72 1.19
C ALA A 23 5.89 -3.17 1.72
N LYS A 24 6.67 -3.35 2.80
CA LYS A 24 6.78 -4.64 3.50
C LYS A 24 5.47 -4.98 4.21
N GLU A 25 4.90 -4.04 4.97
CA GLU A 25 3.62 -4.26 5.63
C GLU A 25 2.49 -4.53 4.63
N ILE A 26 2.47 -3.88 3.46
CA ILE A 26 1.49 -4.18 2.40
C ILE A 26 1.61 -5.63 1.97
N TRP A 27 2.84 -6.13 1.73
CA TRP A 27 3.04 -7.52 1.35
C TRP A 27 2.63 -8.50 2.46
N ASP A 28 3.06 -8.25 3.69
CA ASP A 28 2.79 -9.12 4.83
C ASP A 28 1.28 -9.17 5.14
N ASN A 29 0.61 -8.01 5.16
CA ASN A 29 -0.84 -7.94 5.35
C ASN A 29 -1.59 -8.55 4.16
N ALA A 30 -1.07 -8.44 2.94
CA ALA A 30 -1.72 -9.06 1.79
C ALA A 30 -1.76 -10.58 1.91
N ASN A 31 -0.66 -11.16 2.40
CA ASN A 31 -0.54 -12.58 2.65
C ASN A 31 -1.46 -13.03 3.80
N ASP A 32 -1.51 -12.25 4.88
CA ASP A 32 -2.38 -12.53 6.04
C ASP A 32 -3.87 -12.40 5.71
N LEU A 33 -4.25 -11.36 4.97
CA LEU A 33 -5.64 -11.06 4.59
C LEU A 33 -6.12 -11.84 3.35
N GLY A 34 -5.25 -12.65 2.75
CA GLY A 34 -5.52 -13.42 1.54
C GLY A 34 -5.84 -12.57 0.30
N THR A 35 -5.36 -11.32 0.23
CA THR A 35 -5.63 -10.43 -0.92
C THR A 35 -4.73 -10.73 -2.12
N ILE A 36 -3.66 -11.51 -1.93
CA ILE A 36 -2.77 -12.00 -2.98
C ILE A 36 -3.52 -12.93 -3.96
N GLY A 37 -4.52 -13.67 -3.50
CA GLY A 37 -5.28 -14.62 -4.34
C GLY A 37 -4.35 -15.64 -5.02
N ASP A 38 -4.50 -15.79 -6.34
CA ASP A 38 -3.66 -16.69 -7.16
C ASP A 38 -2.32 -16.05 -7.59
N TYR A 39 -1.97 -14.87 -7.05
CA TYR A 39 -0.76 -14.19 -7.46
C TYR A 39 0.49 -14.88 -6.92
N THR A 40 1.25 -15.50 -7.81
CA THR A 40 2.55 -16.10 -7.50
C THR A 40 3.68 -15.17 -7.90
N THR A 41 4.57 -14.88 -6.97
CA THR A 41 5.83 -14.17 -7.24
C THR A 41 6.98 -15.16 -7.24
N THR A 42 7.81 -15.11 -8.28
CA THR A 42 9.05 -15.88 -8.41
C THR A 42 10.26 -15.18 -7.76
N GLY A 43 10.10 -13.92 -7.33
CA GLY A 43 11.17 -13.10 -6.77
C GLY A 43 11.27 -13.19 -5.25
N LYS A 44 12.48 -13.00 -4.72
CA LYS A 44 12.75 -13.02 -3.27
C LYS A 44 12.17 -11.82 -2.50
N THR A 45 11.82 -10.73 -3.21
CA THR A 45 11.58 -9.41 -2.59
C THR A 45 10.34 -8.69 -3.17
N PRO A 46 9.11 -9.23 -3.01
CA PRO A 46 7.90 -8.64 -3.61
C PRO A 46 7.60 -7.22 -3.10
N TRP A 47 7.97 -6.93 -1.84
CA TRP A 47 7.81 -5.60 -1.26
C TRP A 47 8.66 -4.52 -1.94
N ALA A 48 9.82 -4.87 -2.50
CA ALA A 48 10.62 -3.90 -3.26
C ALA A 48 9.92 -3.52 -4.57
N THR A 49 9.27 -4.48 -5.21
CA THR A 49 8.42 -4.23 -6.38
C THR A 49 7.24 -3.34 -6.02
N ILE A 50 6.53 -3.64 -4.93
CA ILE A 50 5.43 -2.78 -4.43
C ILE A 50 5.90 -1.34 -4.23
N ALA A 51 7.04 -1.14 -3.55
CA ALA A 51 7.60 0.19 -3.35
C ALA A 51 7.87 0.90 -4.68
N ALA A 52 8.51 0.23 -5.64
CA ALA A 52 8.79 0.79 -6.96
C ALA A 52 7.50 1.18 -7.72
N TYR A 53 6.44 0.37 -7.63
CA TYR A 53 5.13 0.68 -8.21
C TYR A 53 4.51 1.93 -7.58
N CYS A 54 4.52 2.02 -6.24
CA CYS A 54 4.02 3.20 -5.53
C CYS A 54 4.79 4.46 -5.92
N TYR A 55 6.13 4.43 -5.92
CA TYR A 55 6.95 5.57 -6.34
C TYR A 55 6.73 5.94 -7.80
N THR A 56 6.59 4.95 -8.69
CA THR A 56 6.32 5.20 -10.12
C THR A 56 4.99 5.90 -10.31
N ASP A 57 3.94 5.47 -9.60
CA ASP A 57 2.62 6.11 -9.65
C ASP A 57 2.66 7.55 -9.13
N ILE A 58 3.27 7.76 -7.97
CA ILE A 58 3.45 9.09 -7.38
C ILE A 58 4.21 10.01 -8.35
N ASN A 59 5.33 9.53 -8.90
CA ASN A 59 6.18 10.33 -9.80
C ASN A 59 5.53 10.60 -11.16
N LYS A 60 4.75 9.64 -11.70
CA LYS A 60 4.13 9.77 -13.03
C LYS A 60 2.83 10.55 -12.99
N ASN A 61 2.01 10.35 -11.95
CA ASN A 61 0.65 10.88 -11.86
C ASN A 61 0.51 12.06 -10.90
N GLY A 62 1.51 12.34 -10.05
CA GLY A 62 1.53 13.52 -9.19
C GLY A 62 0.29 13.61 -8.28
N GLU A 63 -0.50 14.67 -8.43
CA GLU A 63 -1.75 14.86 -7.67
C GLU A 63 -2.87 13.88 -8.06
N SER A 64 -2.80 13.30 -9.25
CA SER A 64 -3.75 12.30 -9.76
C SER A 64 -3.32 10.86 -9.45
N SER A 65 -2.26 10.67 -8.65
CA SER A 65 -1.79 9.35 -8.20
C SER A 65 -2.85 8.61 -7.38
N MET A 66 -2.92 7.30 -7.56
CA MET A 66 -3.79 6.42 -6.76
C MET A 66 -3.25 6.28 -5.33
N ILE A 67 -1.92 6.29 -5.20
CA ILE A 67 -1.22 6.14 -3.93
C ILE A 67 -0.52 7.45 -3.56
N ILE A 68 -0.51 7.75 -2.27
CA ILE A 68 0.27 8.84 -1.69
C ILE A 68 1.31 8.31 -0.72
N GLN A 69 2.44 8.98 -0.65
CA GLN A 69 3.40 8.77 0.42
C GLN A 69 2.99 9.62 1.63
N THR A 70 2.72 8.97 2.76
CA THR A 70 2.31 9.65 4.00
C THR A 70 3.48 9.88 4.96
N SER A 71 4.57 9.12 4.80
CA SER A 71 5.79 9.25 5.60
C SER A 71 7.00 8.89 4.76
N GLU A 72 8.13 9.55 4.99
CA GLU A 72 9.41 9.29 4.30
C GLU A 72 10.31 8.32 5.06
N ARG A 73 10.26 8.32 6.40
CA ARG A 73 11.12 7.46 7.26
C ARG A 73 10.37 7.01 8.53
N PRO A 74 9.82 5.77 8.56
CA PRO A 74 9.81 4.79 7.46
C PRO A 74 8.90 5.23 6.30
N ALA A 75 9.22 4.82 5.07
CA ALA A 75 8.39 5.09 3.91
C ALA A 75 7.03 4.37 4.05
N GLN A 76 5.94 5.15 4.07
CA GLN A 76 4.58 4.63 4.17
C GLN A 76 3.71 5.14 3.04
N PHE A 77 2.84 4.26 2.56
CA PHE A 77 1.96 4.49 1.44
C PHE A 77 0.50 4.33 1.86
N PHE A 78 -0.37 5.14 1.26
CA PHE A 78 -1.79 5.10 1.50
C PHE A 78 -2.59 5.40 0.23
N LEU A 79 -3.86 5.00 0.19
CA LEU A 79 -4.74 5.25 -0.95
C LEU A 79 -5.25 6.69 -0.92
N ARG A 80 -5.05 7.44 -2.01
CA ARG A 80 -5.54 8.82 -2.14
C ARG A 80 -7.06 8.91 -1.96
N LYS A 81 -7.80 7.93 -2.49
CA LYS A 81 -9.27 7.87 -2.34
C LYS A 81 -9.73 7.73 -0.87
N LEU A 82 -8.87 7.19 0.00
CA LEU A 82 -9.14 7.04 1.44
C LEU A 82 -8.57 8.19 2.26
N ALA A 83 -7.48 8.81 1.81
CA ALA A 83 -6.87 9.99 2.40
C ALA A 83 -7.85 11.17 2.52
N GLY A 84 -8.73 11.36 1.54
CA GLY A 84 -9.78 12.39 1.62
C GLY A 84 -10.92 12.07 2.61
N LYS A 85 -11.03 10.82 3.07
CA LYS A 85 -12.08 10.36 3.99
C LYS A 85 -11.59 10.13 5.42
N ILE A 86 -10.29 9.91 5.60
CA ILE A 86 -9.69 9.56 6.88
C ILE A 86 -8.64 10.61 7.22
N ASP A 87 -8.74 11.19 8.40
CA ASP A 87 -7.75 12.12 8.95
C ASP A 87 -6.45 11.33 9.23
N ILE A 88 -5.54 11.35 8.24
CA ILE A 88 -4.31 10.56 8.22
C ILE A 88 -3.45 10.82 9.46
N GLN A 89 -3.53 12.04 10.02
CA GLN A 89 -2.77 12.42 11.20
C GLN A 89 -3.18 11.61 12.44
N LYS A 90 -4.47 11.35 12.63
CA LYS A 90 -4.97 10.56 13.77
C LYS A 90 -4.59 9.08 13.67
N VAL A 91 -4.48 8.54 12.46
CA VAL A 91 -4.11 7.14 12.23
C VAL A 91 -2.63 6.89 12.55
N GLN A 92 -1.77 7.87 12.28
CA GLN A 92 -0.34 7.79 12.58
C GLN A 92 -0.05 7.79 14.10
N GLU A 93 -0.84 8.52 14.89
CA GLU A 93 -0.69 8.57 16.36
C GLU A 93 -1.01 7.23 17.04
N GLN A 94 -1.99 6.47 16.53
CA GLN A 94 -2.34 5.17 17.12
C GLN A 94 -1.25 4.11 16.93
N LYS A 95 -0.46 4.19 15.85
CA LYS A 95 0.65 3.25 15.61
C LYS A 95 1.86 3.50 16.52
N LYS A 96 2.00 4.69 17.11
CA LYS A 96 3.09 5.03 18.03
C LYS A 96 2.84 4.59 19.48
N ALA A 97 1.60 4.22 19.82
CA ALA A 97 1.17 3.93 21.19
C ALA A 97 1.12 2.43 21.53
N LYS A 98 1.55 1.54 20.63
CA LYS A 98 1.52 0.08 20.84
C LYS A 98 2.92 -0.54 20.76
#